data_AF-A0A2W2EF39-F1
#
_entry.id   AF-A0A2W2EF39-F1
#
_cell.length_a   1.000
_cell.length_b   1.000
_cell.length_c   1.000
_cell.angle_alpha   90.00
_cell.angle_beta   90.00
_cell.angle_gamma   90.00
#
_symmetry.space_group_name_H-M   'P 1'
#
loop_
_entity.id
_entity.type
_entity.pdbx_description
1 polymer ?
#
loop_
_entity_poly.entity_id
_entity_poly.type
_entity_poly.pdbx_seq_one_letter_code
_entity_poly.pdbx_strand_id
1 'polypeptide(L)'
;MTDLNDLAHRYAALWNEPDAETRRAAVAGLFAADAAHYTPTREFHGHAELEERVAGAYEQWVAPGTYVFRAGAGAEGHHHAVRLTWEMVRRDTGEVDSVGFDFLVLDEHGLIRSDHQFVGR
;
A
#
# COMPACT_ATOMS: atom_id res chain seq x y z
N MET A 1 19.85 2.07 -5.34
CA MET A 1 19.01 0.97 -4.84
C MET A 1 18.06 1.58 -3.83
N THR A 2 16.75 1.53 -4.11
CA THR A 2 15.73 1.91 -3.12
C THR A 2 15.86 0.99 -1.91
N ASP A 3 15.89 1.54 -0.71
CA ASP A 3 15.74 0.73 0.50
C ASP A 3 14.33 0.15 0.49
N LEU A 4 14.22 -1.17 0.34
CA LEU A 4 12.93 -1.85 0.20
C LEU A 4 12.10 -1.75 1.48
N ASN A 5 12.76 -1.64 2.65
CA ASN A 5 12.04 -1.41 3.90
C ASN A 5 11.49 0.01 3.93
N ASP A 6 12.23 1.02 3.47
CA ASP A 6 11.69 2.38 3.33
C ASP A 6 10.50 2.41 2.37
N LEU A 7 10.58 1.72 1.22
CA LEU A 7 9.44 1.57 0.31
C LEU A 7 8.22 0.96 1.02
N ALA A 8 8.40 -0.10 1.81
CA ALA A 8 7.32 -0.71 2.56
C ALA A 8 6.70 0.22 3.61
N HIS A 9 7.51 1.02 4.31
CA HIS A 9 7.01 2.01 5.26
C HIS A 9 6.21 3.12 4.56
N ARG A 10 6.71 3.65 3.43
CA ARG A 10 5.97 4.65 2.64
C ARG A 10 4.68 4.08 2.05
N TYR A 11 4.72 2.83 1.58
CA TYR A 11 3.55 2.13 1.10
C TYR A 11 2.49 1.97 2.21
N ALA A 12 2.88 1.51 3.41
CA ALA A 12 1.95 1.40 4.53
C ALA A 12 1.41 2.76 5.00
N ALA A 13 2.25 3.81 4.98
CA ALA A 13 1.85 5.16 5.36
C ALA A 13 0.74 5.73 4.45
N LEU A 14 0.78 5.41 3.15
CA LEU A 14 -0.25 5.84 2.19
C LEU A 14 -1.67 5.47 2.66
N TRP A 15 -1.86 4.26 3.18
CA TRP A 15 -3.16 3.76 3.66
C TRP A 15 -3.65 4.41 4.96
N ASN A 16 -2.80 5.22 5.61
CA ASN A 16 -3.13 5.93 6.84
C ASN A 16 -3.29 7.45 6.64
N GLU A 17 -3.12 7.97 5.42
CA GLU A 17 -3.07 9.41 5.15
C GLU A 17 -4.48 10.06 5.13
N PRO A 18 -4.82 10.90 6.13
CA PRO A 18 -6.12 11.58 6.20
C PRO A 18 -6.32 12.63 5.11
N ASP A 19 -5.28 13.39 4.78
CA ASP A 19 -5.40 14.56 3.93
C ASP A 19 -5.43 14.18 2.45
N ALA A 20 -6.46 14.64 1.73
CA ALA A 20 -6.69 14.25 0.35
C ALA A 20 -5.64 14.81 -0.63
N GLU A 21 -5.03 15.97 -0.33
CA GLU A 21 -3.95 16.52 -1.15
C GLU A 21 -2.65 15.73 -0.95
N THR A 22 -2.32 15.48 0.31
CA THR A 22 -1.15 14.69 0.71
C THR A 22 -1.25 13.26 0.19
N ARG A 23 -2.43 12.63 0.28
CA ARG A 23 -2.66 11.28 -0.25
C ARG A 23 -2.49 11.24 -1.77
N ARG A 24 -3.03 12.22 -2.52
CA ARG A 24 -2.81 12.32 -3.97
C ARG A 24 -1.33 12.46 -4.34
N ALA A 25 -0.60 13.30 -3.60
CA ALA A 25 0.83 13.46 -3.79
C ALA A 25 1.60 12.17 -3.47
N ALA A 26 1.21 11.46 -2.41
CA ALA A 26 1.81 10.18 -2.03
C ALA A 26 1.54 9.09 -3.08
N VAL A 27 0.32 9.00 -3.64
CA VAL A 27 0.01 8.11 -4.78
C VAL A 27 0.92 8.42 -5.96
N ALA A 28 1.02 9.70 -6.36
CA ALA A 28 1.87 10.11 -7.48
C ALA A 28 3.37 9.89 -7.24
N GLY A 29 3.82 9.89 -5.98
CA GLY A 29 5.20 9.61 -5.59
C GLY A 29 5.54 8.12 -5.44
N LEU A 30 4.53 7.24 -5.38
CA LEU A 30 4.71 5.79 -5.22
C LEU A 30 4.39 5.01 -6.50
N PHE A 31 3.41 5.46 -7.28
CA PHE A 31 2.88 4.74 -8.44
C PHE A 31 3.22 5.45 -9.76
N ALA A 32 3.52 4.68 -10.80
CA ALA A 32 3.60 5.19 -12.16
C ALA A 32 2.22 5.73 -12.61
N ALA A 33 2.20 6.64 -13.58
CA ALA A 33 0.96 7.29 -14.03
C ALA A 33 -0.09 6.30 -14.58
N ASP A 34 0.38 5.22 -15.21
CA ASP A 34 -0.40 4.11 -15.78
C ASP A 34 -0.41 2.86 -14.88
N ALA A 35 -0.09 3.03 -13.59
CA ALA A 35 -0.01 1.91 -12.67
C ALA A 35 -1.38 1.26 -12.42
N ALA A 36 -1.35 -0.02 -12.04
CA ALA A 36 -2.55 -0.74 -11.64
C ALA A 36 -2.36 -1.47 -10.30
N HIS A 37 -3.42 -1.47 -9.48
CA HIS A 37 -3.49 -2.26 -8.26
C HIS A 37 -4.58 -3.33 -8.40
N TYR A 38 -4.20 -4.57 -8.15
CA TYR A 38 -5.01 -5.77 -8.28
C TYR A 38 -5.24 -6.39 -6.91
N THR A 39 -6.50 -6.59 -6.57
CA THR A 39 -6.92 -7.40 -5.43
C THR A 39 -7.59 -8.67 -5.97
N PRO A 40 -7.89 -9.68 -5.14
CA PRO A 40 -8.60 -10.88 -5.61
C PRO A 40 -9.98 -10.62 -6.25
N THR A 41 -10.57 -9.44 -6.06
CA THR A 41 -11.94 -9.14 -6.50
C THR A 41 -12.11 -7.85 -7.30
N ARG A 42 -11.08 -6.99 -7.35
CA ARG A 42 -11.14 -5.65 -7.94
C ARG A 42 -9.81 -5.23 -8.52
N GLU A 43 -9.87 -4.36 -9.51
CA GLU A 43 -8.72 -3.72 -10.15
C GLU A 43 -8.92 -2.20 -10.10
N PHE A 44 -7.81 -1.46 -10.04
CA PHE A 44 -7.79 0.00 -10.00
C PHE A 44 -6.66 0.49 -10.90
N HIS A 45 -6.98 1.35 -11.85
CA HIS A 45 -6.09 1.79 -12.93
C HIS A 45 -5.84 3.30 -12.89
N GLY A 46 -4.56 3.67 -12.86
CA GLY A 46 -4.10 5.05 -12.81
C GLY A 46 -4.32 5.73 -11.45
N HIS A 47 -3.70 6.91 -11.29
CA HIS A 47 -3.69 7.61 -10.00
C HIS A 47 -5.07 7.95 -9.44
N ALA A 48 -6.07 8.20 -10.29
CA ALA A 48 -7.41 8.54 -9.85
C ALA A 48 -8.09 7.36 -9.12
N GLU A 49 -8.15 6.19 -9.75
CA GLU A 49 -8.76 5.01 -9.13
C GLU A 49 -7.95 4.49 -7.94
N LEU A 50 -6.61 4.65 -7.98
CA LEU A 50 -5.74 4.34 -6.86
C LEU A 50 -6.00 5.25 -5.65
N GLU A 51 -6.20 6.56 -5.88
CA GLU A 51 -6.57 7.48 -4.81
C GLU A 51 -7.91 7.11 -4.20
N GLU A 52 -8.94 6.84 -5.02
CA GLU A 52 -10.26 6.42 -4.54
C GLU A 52 -10.17 5.13 -3.71
N ARG A 53 -9.33 4.18 -4.15
CA ARG A 53 -9.07 2.94 -3.42
C ARG A 53 -8.43 3.18 -2.05
N VAL A 54 -7.43 4.07 -1.97
CA VAL A 54 -6.74 4.39 -0.72
C VAL A 54 -7.68 5.16 0.21
N ALA A 55 -8.40 6.16 -0.31
CA ALA A 55 -9.37 6.94 0.44
C ALA A 55 -10.47 6.04 1.03
N GLY A 56 -11.03 5.13 0.22
CA GLY A 56 -12.06 4.18 0.68
C GLY A 56 -11.56 3.26 1.80
N ALA A 57 -10.32 2.78 1.72
CA ALA A 57 -9.72 2.00 2.82
C ALA A 57 -9.48 2.84 4.08
N TYR A 58 -8.99 4.06 3.92
CA TYR A 58 -8.77 4.98 5.03
C TYR A 58 -10.08 5.24 5.78
N GLU A 59 -11.14 5.63 5.08
CA GLU A 59 -12.45 5.91 5.66
C GLU A 59 -13.06 4.69 6.36
N GLN A 60 -12.88 3.51 5.79
CA GLN A 60 -13.44 2.28 6.35
C GLN A 60 -12.71 1.82 7.62
N TRP A 61 -11.38 1.87 7.64
CA TRP A 61 -10.58 1.17 8.65
C TRP A 61 -9.83 2.10 9.60
N VAL A 62 -9.35 3.26 9.12
CA VAL A 62 -8.46 4.16 9.87
C VAL A 62 -9.21 5.34 10.47
N ALA A 63 -10.07 6.01 9.69
CA ALA A 63 -10.85 7.17 10.13
C ALA A 63 -11.69 6.94 11.40
N PRO A 64 -12.30 5.74 11.61
CA PRO A 64 -13.01 5.43 12.85
C PRO A 64 -12.11 5.31 14.09
N GLY A 65 -10.79 5.38 13.92
CA GLY A 65 -9.81 5.27 15.00
C GLY A 65 -9.63 3.85 15.53
N THR A 66 -10.13 2.83 14.83
CA THR A 66 -10.02 1.42 15.27
C THR A 66 -8.72 0.79 14.81
N TYR A 67 -8.30 1.03 13.57
CA TYR A 67 -7.13 0.37 12.98
C TYR A 67 -6.03 1.35 12.55
N VAL A 68 -4.84 0.80 12.37
CA VAL A 68 -3.69 1.41 11.69
C VAL A 68 -3.03 0.36 10.80
N PHE A 69 -2.62 0.74 9.59
CA PHE A 69 -1.81 -0.13 8.74
C PHE A 69 -0.33 0.09 9.03
N ARG A 70 0.45 -0.98 9.16
CA ARG A 70 1.90 -0.91 9.31
C ARG A 70 2.62 -1.84 8.33
N ALA A 71 3.84 -1.47 7.97
CA ALA A 71 4.72 -2.36 7.22
C ALA A 71 5.15 -3.52 8.12
N GLY A 72 5.08 -4.74 7.59
CA GLY A 72 5.77 -5.88 8.15
C GLY A 72 7.28 -5.76 7.90
N ALA A 73 8.07 -6.46 8.72
CA ALA A 73 9.52 -6.51 8.53
C ALA A 73 9.89 -7.37 7.29
N GLY A 74 11.06 -7.08 6.70
CA GLY A 74 11.69 -7.97 5.73
C GLY A 74 11.13 -7.83 4.31
N ALA A 75 10.93 -6.60 3.84
CA ALA A 75 10.69 -6.38 2.41
C ALA A 75 11.88 -6.92 1.60
N GLU A 76 11.60 -7.72 0.59
CA GLU A 76 12.59 -8.40 -0.23
C GLU A 76 12.33 -8.17 -1.72
N GLY A 77 13.34 -8.27 -2.55
CA GLY A 77 13.16 -8.01 -3.97
C GLY A 77 14.44 -8.08 -4.80
N HIS A 78 14.25 -8.18 -6.11
CA HIS A 78 15.29 -8.16 -7.13
C HIS A 78 14.69 -7.88 -8.50
N HIS A 79 15.47 -7.39 -9.47
CA HIS A 79 15.02 -7.22 -10.87
C HIS A 79 13.65 -6.52 -10.99
N HIS A 80 13.45 -5.44 -10.21
CA HIS A 80 12.21 -4.65 -10.13
C HIS A 80 10.98 -5.37 -9.53
N ALA A 81 11.11 -6.62 -9.10
CA ALA A 81 10.10 -7.31 -8.31
C ALA A 81 10.36 -7.08 -6.82
N VAL A 82 9.34 -6.67 -6.08
CA VAL A 82 9.38 -6.47 -4.62
C VAL A 82 8.22 -7.21 -4.00
N ARG A 83 8.49 -7.88 -2.88
CA ARG A 83 7.47 -8.41 -1.99
C ARG A 83 7.57 -7.66 -0.66
N LEU A 84 6.44 -7.13 -0.20
CA LEU A 84 6.32 -6.54 1.13
C LEU A 84 5.15 -7.17 1.87
N THR A 85 5.22 -7.18 3.20
CA THR A 85 4.12 -7.60 4.08
C THR A 85 3.51 -6.36 4.70
N TRP A 86 2.21 -6.37 4.93
CA TRP A 86 1.51 -5.34 5.68
C TRP A 86 0.59 -5.98 6.73
N GLU A 87 0.34 -5.23 7.79
CA GLU A 87 -0.51 -5.65 8.89
C GLU A 87 -1.54 -4.56 9.19
N MET A 88 -2.80 -4.96 9.35
CA MET A 88 -3.86 -4.11 9.90
C MET A 88 -3.96 -4.39 11.40
N VAL A 89 -3.64 -3.38 12.20
CA VAL A 89 -3.45 -3.52 13.64
C VAL A 89 -4.51 -2.74 14.38
N ARG A 90 -5.12 -3.37 15.40
CA ARG A 90 -6.01 -2.70 16.34
C ARG A 90 -5.24 -1.69 17.20
N ARG A 91 -5.69 -0.44 17.22
CA ARG A 91 -5.00 0.64 17.95
C ARG A 91 -5.04 0.48 19.46
N ASP A 92 -6.11 -0.08 19.99
CA ASP A 92 -6.35 -0.23 21.43
C ASP A 92 -5.51 -1.33 22.08
N THR A 93 -5.30 -2.42 21.36
CA THR A 93 -4.70 -3.67 21.85
C THR A 93 -3.35 -3.97 21.23
N GLY A 94 -3.07 -3.45 20.03
CA GLY A 94 -1.90 -3.81 19.24
C GLY A 94 -2.01 -5.17 18.54
N GLU A 95 -3.16 -5.83 18.59
CA GLU A 95 -3.41 -7.11 17.92
C GLU A 95 -3.48 -6.95 16.40
N VAL A 96 -2.91 -7.91 15.67
CA VAL A 96 -2.98 -7.97 14.20
C VAL A 96 -4.28 -8.67 13.82
N ASP A 97 -5.20 -7.93 13.20
CA ASP A 97 -6.51 -8.44 12.79
C ASP A 97 -6.49 -8.97 11.35
N SER A 98 -5.58 -8.43 10.52
CA SER A 98 -5.33 -8.92 9.17
C SER A 98 -3.87 -8.76 8.80
N VAL A 99 -3.34 -9.73 8.07
CA VAL A 99 -2.01 -9.70 7.47
C VAL A 99 -2.11 -10.08 6.00
N GLY A 100 -1.38 -9.35 5.16
CA GLY A 100 -1.29 -9.61 3.74
C GLY A 100 0.11 -9.34 3.23
N PHE A 101 0.34 -9.70 1.98
CA PHE A 101 1.53 -9.29 1.27
C PHE A 101 1.15 -8.75 -0.10
N ASP A 102 1.92 -7.79 -0.56
CA ASP A 102 1.78 -7.22 -1.90
C ASP A 102 3.03 -7.57 -2.71
N PHE A 103 2.80 -8.01 -3.95
CA PHE A 103 3.85 -8.20 -4.94
C PHE A 103 3.85 -7.01 -5.90
N LEU A 104 4.89 -6.19 -5.82
CA LEU A 104 5.06 -4.98 -6.61
C LEU A 104 6.00 -5.25 -7.77
N VAL A 105 5.63 -4.76 -8.95
CA VAL A 105 6.52 -4.61 -10.10
C VAL A 105 6.81 -3.13 -10.25
N LEU A 106 8.08 -2.77 -10.11
CA LEU A 106 8.56 -1.41 -10.27
C LEU A 106 8.97 -1.14 -11.72
N ASP A 107 8.90 0.12 -12.13
CA ASP A 107 9.52 0.58 -13.37
C ASP A 107 11.01 0.91 -13.18
N GLU A 108 11.63 1.47 -14.22
CA GLU A 108 13.04 1.89 -14.24
C GLU A 108 13.34 3.08 -13.31
N HIS A 109 12.32 3.83 -12.91
CA HIS A 109 12.42 4.94 -11.96
C HIS A 109 12.15 4.49 -10.51
N GLY A 110 11.77 3.23 -10.31
CA GLY A 110 11.42 2.69 -9.00
C GLY A 110 9.99 3.01 -8.55
N LEU A 111 9.13 3.47 -9.46
CA LEU A 111 7.71 3.65 -9.22
C LEU A 111 6.96 2.34 -9.44
N ILE A 112 5.90 2.10 -8.67
CA ILE A 112 5.07 0.91 -8.77
C ILE A 112 4.28 0.99 -10.08
N ARG A 113 4.51 0.05 -10.99
CA ARG A 113 3.73 -0.12 -12.22
C ARG A 113 2.58 -1.11 -12.02
N SER A 114 2.79 -2.16 -11.26
CA SER A 114 1.70 -3.06 -10.88
C SER A 114 1.85 -3.55 -9.45
N ASP A 115 0.75 -3.55 -8.71
CA ASP A 115 0.66 -4.00 -7.33
C ASP A 115 -0.36 -5.14 -7.24
N HIS A 116 0.07 -6.30 -6.78
CA HIS A 116 -0.76 -7.50 -6.67
C HIS A 116 -0.92 -7.87 -5.19
N GLN A 117 -2.10 -7.61 -4.65
CA GLN A 117 -2.41 -7.83 -3.26
C GLN A 117 -2.89 -9.25 -2.98
N PHE A 118 -2.28 -9.86 -1.96
CA PHE A 118 -2.66 -11.16 -1.42
C PHE A 118 -2.99 -11.02 0.06
N VAL A 119 -4.22 -11.36 0.42
CA VAL A 119 -4.67 -11.43 1.82
C VAL A 119 -4.84 -12.89 2.19
N GLY A 120 -4.15 -13.32 3.26
CA GLY A 120 -4.31 -14.66 3.80
C GLY A 120 -5.69 -14.85 4.42
N ARG A 121 -6.23 -16.08 4.34
CA ARG A 121 -7.42 -16.50 5.09
C ARG A 121 -7.02 -17.02 6.46
#